data_AF-A0A9P0A6H5-F1
#
_entry.id   AF-A0A9P0A6H5-F1
#
_cell.length_a   1.000
_cell.length_b   1.000
_cell.length_c   1.000
_cell.angle_alpha   90.00
_cell.angle_beta   90.00
_cell.angle_gamma   90.00
#
_symmetry.space_group_name_H-M   'P 1'
#
loop_
_entity.id
_entity.type
_entity.pdbx_description
1 polymer ?
#
loop_
_entity_poly.entity_id
_entity_poly.type
_entity_poly.pdbx_seq_one_letter_code
_entity_poly.pdbx_strand_id
1 'polypeptide(L)'
;MTFQIRLSAIKLVFFSSISFVYSDLGPYIINPTPYHPLILKSQKEMNESLTYWEFFPDILDEVPPHVFQAWFRGDRRVNFGNKFTILHTDTPPYNLSWPVEEGEYYLFHLFDPDVPSKRDPRLREYRHWTVANIPGTNVEKGYVLAEYIGLIRNHTKDMLHRNVFVLYKQPEKLEFDDVVIKRDAPYLDRACFSHKGFAREHRLGKPIAVNFFH
;
A
#
# COMPACT_ATOMS: atom_id res chain seq x y z
N MET A 1 17.53 6.79 45.27
CA MET A 1 17.99 6.92 43.87
C MET A 1 16.91 6.27 43.02
N THR A 2 15.95 7.07 42.57
CA THR A 2 14.71 6.56 41.94
C THR A 2 14.54 7.29 40.63
N PHE A 3 14.69 6.56 39.52
CA PHE A 3 14.57 7.07 38.17
C PHE A 3 13.12 7.48 37.89
N GLN A 4 12.89 8.75 37.55
CA GLN A 4 11.66 9.18 36.89
C GLN A 4 11.81 8.97 35.38
N ILE A 5 11.02 8.05 34.83
CA ILE A 5 10.76 7.98 33.40
C ILE A 5 9.66 9.01 33.11
N ARG A 6 9.98 10.08 32.38
CA ARG A 6 8.99 11.02 31.86
C ARG A 6 8.34 10.40 30.62
N LEU A 7 7.08 9.99 30.74
CA LEU A 7 6.19 9.77 29.61
C LEU A 7 5.61 11.13 29.19
N SER A 8 5.97 11.61 28.00
CA SER A 8 5.31 12.76 27.37
C SER A 8 3.92 12.33 26.89
N ALA A 9 2.88 12.82 27.56
CA ALA A 9 1.50 12.55 27.24
C ALA A 9 1.10 13.21 25.89
N ILE A 10 0.60 12.40 24.97
CA ILE A 10 -0.12 12.84 23.78
C ILE A 10 -1.43 13.47 24.25
N LYS A 11 -1.61 14.77 24.03
CA LYS A 11 -2.89 15.45 24.25
C LYS A 11 -3.81 15.20 23.07
N LEU A 12 -4.81 14.32 23.24
CA LEU A 12 -5.99 14.31 22.37
C LEU A 12 -6.87 15.51 22.72
N VAL A 13 -7.16 16.36 21.74
CA VAL A 13 -8.20 17.38 21.84
C VAL A 13 -9.35 16.94 20.95
N PHE A 14 -10.52 16.68 21.54
CA PHE A 14 -11.73 16.30 20.82
C PHE A 14 -12.52 17.56 20.41
N PHE A 15 -12.55 17.85 19.11
CA PHE A 15 -13.62 18.61 18.47
C PHE A 15 -13.98 17.91 17.16
N SER A 16 -15.28 17.83 16.86
CA SER A 16 -15.93 17.28 15.65
C SER A 16 -15.05 16.59 14.58
N SER A 17 -15.11 15.25 14.55
CA SER A 17 -14.93 14.35 13.39
C SER A 17 -13.70 14.47 12.46
N ILE A 18 -12.66 15.21 12.81
CA ILE A 18 -11.39 15.23 12.06
C ILE A 18 -10.25 14.99 13.06
N SER A 19 -9.50 13.90 12.88
CA SER A 19 -8.29 13.63 13.68
C SER A 19 -7.07 14.04 12.88
N PHE A 20 -6.42 15.13 13.27
CA PHE A 20 -5.13 15.50 12.69
C PHE A 20 -4.03 14.64 13.30
N VAL A 21 -3.30 13.90 12.48
CA VAL A 21 -2.03 13.28 12.89
C VAL A 21 -0.92 14.22 12.45
N TYR A 22 -0.30 14.89 13.42
CA TYR A 22 0.91 15.69 13.17
C TYR A 22 2.11 14.75 13.18
N SER A 23 2.80 14.65 12.04
CA SER A 23 4.15 14.11 11.95
C SER A 23 5.13 15.23 11.59
N ASP A 24 6.43 14.97 11.70
CA ASP A 24 7.50 15.93 11.33
C ASP A 24 7.45 16.36 9.84
N LEU A 25 6.55 15.79 9.04
CA LEU A 25 6.39 16.00 7.60
C LEU A 25 5.18 16.88 7.21
N GLY A 26 4.49 17.52 8.17
CA GLY A 26 3.38 18.45 7.91
C GLY A 26 1.99 17.94 8.32
N PRO A 27 0.91 18.74 8.12
CA PRO A 27 -0.44 18.38 8.54
C PRO A 27 -1.07 17.40 7.54
N TYR A 28 -1.19 16.14 7.94
CA TYR A 28 -1.92 15.14 7.16
C TYR A 28 -3.34 15.00 7.68
N ILE A 29 -4.31 14.96 6.76
CA ILE A 29 -5.69 14.60 7.10
C ILE A 29 -5.78 13.08 7.06
N ILE A 30 -6.07 12.47 8.19
CA ILE A 30 -6.58 11.10 8.22
C ILE A 30 -7.94 11.17 8.92
N ASN A 31 -8.98 10.67 8.27
CA ASN A 31 -10.31 10.60 8.88
C ASN A 31 -10.52 9.16 9.39
N PRO A 32 -10.02 8.79 10.60
CA PRO A 32 -10.39 7.53 11.20
C PRO A 32 -11.89 7.57 11.48
N THR A 33 -12.64 6.73 10.77
CA THR A 33 -14.03 6.48 11.16
C THR A 33 -14.02 5.53 12.36
N PRO A 34 -14.99 5.61 13.29
CA PRO A 34 -15.10 4.67 14.40
C PRO A 34 -15.14 3.20 13.97
N TYR A 35 -15.54 2.95 12.71
CA TYR A 35 -15.63 1.64 12.10
C TYR A 35 -14.29 1.15 11.49
N HIS A 36 -13.31 2.04 11.27
CA HIS A 36 -12.03 1.71 10.63
C HIS A 36 -10.83 2.27 11.41
N PRO A 37 -10.47 1.64 12.55
CA PRO A 37 -9.32 2.05 13.32
C PRO A 37 -8.02 1.81 12.53
N LEU A 38 -7.24 2.87 12.35
CA LEU A 38 -5.97 2.87 11.63
C LEU A 38 -4.95 1.94 12.30
N ILE A 39 -4.14 1.27 11.48
CA ILE A 39 -2.91 0.61 11.94
C ILE A 39 -1.81 1.66 12.01
N LEU A 40 -1.44 2.05 13.22
CA LEU A 40 -0.30 2.94 13.44
C LEU A 40 0.93 2.09 13.74
N LYS A 41 2.01 2.34 12.99
CA LYS A 41 3.34 1.79 13.26
C LYS A 41 4.34 2.92 13.20
N SER A 42 5.27 2.93 14.14
CA SER A 42 6.44 3.81 14.10
C SER A 42 7.36 3.43 12.94
N GLN A 43 8.21 4.36 12.51
CA GLN A 43 9.26 4.10 11.52
C GLN A 43 10.16 2.93 11.91
N LYS A 44 10.45 2.77 13.20
CA LYS A 44 11.21 1.63 13.72
C LYS A 44 10.49 0.30 13.50
N GLU A 45 9.21 0.21 13.88
CA GLU A 45 8.42 -1.03 13.71
C GLU A 45 8.21 -1.38 12.23
N MET A 46 8.03 -0.37 11.37
CA MET A 46 7.96 -0.55 9.92
C MET A 46 9.30 -1.09 9.40
N ASN A 47 10.42 -0.47 9.78
CA ASN A 47 11.75 -0.89 9.35
C ASN A 47 12.07 -2.33 9.77
N GLU A 48 11.80 -2.69 11.04
CA GLU A 48 12.02 -4.04 11.57
C GLU A 48 11.23 -5.08 10.77
N SER A 49 9.96 -4.79 10.45
CA SER A 49 9.13 -5.70 9.66
C SER A 49 9.59 -5.81 8.21
N LEU A 50 9.82 -4.68 7.53
CA LEU A 50 10.25 -4.67 6.12
C LEU A 50 11.62 -5.32 5.94
N THR A 51 12.53 -5.15 6.91
CA THR A 51 13.82 -5.85 6.95
C THR A 51 13.64 -7.35 7.14
N TYR A 52 12.82 -7.77 8.12
CA TYR A 52 12.55 -9.18 8.37
C TYR A 52 11.97 -9.90 7.14
N TRP A 53 11.12 -9.21 6.39
CA TRP A 53 10.49 -9.74 5.17
C TRP A 53 11.27 -9.45 3.88
N GLU A 54 12.53 -9.02 3.98
CA GLU A 54 13.47 -8.85 2.86
C GLU A 54 12.93 -7.91 1.76
N PHE A 55 12.43 -6.74 2.16
CA PHE A 55 11.96 -5.72 1.20
C PHE A 55 13.09 -4.93 0.54
N PHE A 56 14.25 -4.84 1.19
CA PHE A 56 15.38 -4.02 0.73
C PHE A 56 16.49 -4.87 0.10
N PRO A 57 17.17 -4.38 -0.95
CA PRO A 57 16.87 -3.17 -1.75
C PRO A 57 15.86 -3.44 -2.88
N ASP A 58 15.42 -4.68 -3.01
CA ASP A 58 14.70 -5.19 -4.17
C ASP A 58 13.35 -4.51 -4.42
N ILE A 59 12.51 -4.44 -3.39
CA ILE A 59 11.15 -3.88 -3.48
C ILE A 59 11.20 -2.39 -3.14
N LEU A 60 11.88 -2.02 -2.06
CA LEU A 60 12.02 -0.64 -1.60
C LEU A 60 13.50 -0.29 -1.46
N ASP A 61 13.84 1.00 -1.56
CA ASP A 61 15.18 1.51 -1.27
C ASP A 61 15.31 1.98 0.19
N GLU A 62 14.22 2.51 0.75
CA GLU A 62 14.13 2.99 2.14
C GLU A 62 12.71 2.81 2.68
N VAL A 63 12.55 2.96 4.00
CA VAL A 63 11.25 2.82 4.67
C VAL A 63 10.37 4.03 4.32
N PRO A 64 9.17 3.82 3.73
CA PRO A 64 8.25 4.91 3.48
C PRO A 64 7.76 5.55 4.79
N PRO A 65 7.41 6.84 4.79
CA PRO A 65 7.03 7.56 6.00
C PRO A 65 5.73 7.03 6.65
N HIS A 66 4.84 6.41 5.87
CA HIS A 66 3.48 6.08 6.33
C HIS A 66 3.07 4.63 6.08
N VAL A 67 2.07 4.18 6.84
CA VAL A 67 1.40 2.89 6.62
C VAL A 67 0.28 3.06 5.59
N PHE A 68 0.31 2.25 4.53
CA PHE A 68 -0.83 2.13 3.62
C PHE A 68 -1.94 1.32 4.31
N GLN A 69 -3.13 1.89 4.47
CA GLN A 69 -4.21 1.22 5.16
C GLN A 69 -5.14 0.54 4.16
N ALA A 70 -5.42 -0.75 4.37
CA ALA A 70 -6.34 -1.52 3.54
C ALA A 70 -7.19 -2.47 4.38
N TRP A 71 -8.50 -2.42 4.18
CA TRP A 71 -9.47 -3.32 4.79
C TRP A 71 -10.17 -4.15 3.72
N PHE A 72 -10.12 -5.45 3.89
CA PHE A 72 -10.85 -6.41 3.10
C PHE A 72 -12.07 -6.93 3.85
N ARG A 73 -12.95 -7.60 3.13
CA ARG A 73 -14.17 -8.22 3.65
C ARG A 73 -13.93 -8.99 4.96
N GLY A 74 -14.87 -8.87 5.89
CA GLY A 74 -14.75 -9.43 7.23
C GLY A 74 -13.82 -8.62 8.13
N ASP A 75 -13.74 -7.31 7.89
CA ASP A 75 -12.93 -6.33 8.63
C ASP A 75 -11.45 -6.71 8.75
N ARG A 76 -10.95 -7.41 7.73
CA ARG A 76 -9.59 -7.94 7.74
C ARG A 76 -8.62 -6.88 7.25
N ARG A 77 -7.79 -6.40 8.18
CA ARG A 77 -6.81 -5.34 7.97
C ARG A 77 -5.49 -5.88 7.49
N VAL A 78 -4.90 -5.25 6.48
CA VAL A 78 -3.51 -5.51 6.09
C VAL A 78 -2.60 -4.94 7.17
N ASN A 79 -1.66 -5.73 7.67
CA ASN A 79 -0.76 -5.37 8.75
C ASN A 79 0.55 -6.14 8.63
N PHE A 80 1.43 -5.67 7.74
CA PHE A 80 2.85 -6.01 7.66
C PHE A 80 3.15 -7.52 7.78
N GLY A 81 2.56 -8.30 6.88
CA GLY A 81 2.81 -9.74 6.74
C GLY A 81 1.81 -10.65 7.44
N ASN A 82 0.65 -10.14 7.86
CA ASN A 82 -0.44 -11.02 8.27
C ASN A 82 -0.99 -11.81 7.07
N LYS A 83 -1.45 -13.04 7.32
CA LYS A 83 -1.91 -13.95 6.25
C LYS A 83 -3.33 -13.61 5.81
N PHE A 84 -3.61 -13.68 4.52
CA PHE A 84 -4.91 -13.62 3.89
C PHE A 84 -5.22 -14.96 3.22
N THR A 85 -6.44 -15.12 2.74
CA THR A 85 -6.81 -16.26 1.89
C THR A 85 -7.46 -15.72 0.63
N ILE A 86 -7.61 -16.57 -0.38
CA ILE A 86 -8.32 -16.21 -1.62
C ILE A 86 -9.72 -15.66 -1.33
N LEU A 87 -10.42 -16.20 -0.32
CA LEU A 87 -11.76 -15.72 0.06
C LEU A 87 -11.78 -14.33 0.70
N HIS A 88 -10.66 -13.89 1.28
CA HIS A 88 -10.57 -12.53 1.80
C HIS A 88 -10.27 -11.51 0.70
N THR A 89 -9.75 -11.96 -0.44
CA THR A 89 -9.22 -11.12 -1.53
C THR A 89 -9.94 -11.38 -2.85
N ASP A 90 -11.10 -12.04 -2.82
CA ASP A 90 -11.91 -12.30 -4.02
C ASP A 90 -12.53 -11.01 -4.59
N THR A 91 -12.66 -9.99 -3.73
CA THR A 91 -13.01 -8.61 -4.06
C THR A 91 -11.92 -7.62 -3.62
N PRO A 92 -11.86 -6.42 -4.23
CA PRO A 92 -10.97 -5.36 -3.77
C PRO A 92 -11.19 -5.02 -2.29
N PRO A 93 -10.19 -4.44 -1.60
CA PRO A 93 -10.41 -3.88 -0.28
C PRO A 93 -11.50 -2.81 -0.35
N TYR A 94 -12.46 -2.87 0.57
CA TYR A 94 -13.62 -1.99 0.56
C TYR A 94 -13.31 -0.62 1.18
N ASN A 95 -12.19 -0.51 1.90
CA ASN A 95 -11.69 0.74 2.43
C ASN A 95 -10.17 0.82 2.25
N LEU A 96 -9.71 1.96 1.76
CA LEU A 96 -8.31 2.30 1.58
C LEU A 96 -8.05 3.68 2.18
N SER A 97 -6.93 3.83 2.88
CA SER A 97 -6.58 5.13 3.47
C SER A 97 -5.08 5.32 3.57
N TRP A 98 -4.66 6.56 3.42
CA TRP A 98 -3.31 7.03 3.67
C TRP A 98 -3.37 8.51 4.06
N PRO A 99 -2.27 9.07 4.59
CA PRO A 99 -2.15 10.49 4.84
C PRO A 99 -2.27 11.29 3.54
N VAL A 100 -3.18 12.28 3.49
CA VAL A 100 -3.41 13.12 2.30
C VAL A 100 -3.08 14.59 2.53
N GLU A 101 -2.67 15.22 1.43
CA GLU A 101 -2.53 16.67 1.26
C GLU A 101 -3.65 17.16 0.34
N GLU A 102 -4.18 18.35 0.61
CA GLU A 102 -5.31 18.90 -0.13
C GLU A 102 -4.91 19.27 -1.58
N GLY A 103 -5.76 18.90 -2.54
CA GLY A 103 -5.53 19.18 -3.97
C GLY A 103 -4.56 18.21 -4.67
N GLU A 104 -3.99 17.26 -3.95
CA GLU A 104 -2.97 16.35 -4.47
C GLU A 104 -3.58 15.06 -5.04
N TYR A 105 -2.83 14.47 -5.97
CA TYR A 105 -3.17 13.19 -6.60
C TYR A 105 -2.22 12.08 -6.16
N TYR A 106 -2.78 10.88 -6.04
CA TYR A 106 -2.04 9.71 -5.61
C TYR A 106 -2.14 8.57 -6.60
N LEU A 107 -1.15 7.70 -6.54
CA LEU A 107 -1.08 6.48 -7.32
C LEU A 107 -0.62 5.34 -6.43
N PHE A 108 -1.29 4.20 -6.47
CA PHE A 108 -0.77 3.01 -5.82
C PHE A 108 -0.69 1.82 -6.78
N HIS A 109 0.21 0.90 -6.43
CA HIS A 109 0.28 -0.44 -6.99
C HIS A 109 -0.01 -1.46 -5.89
N LEU A 110 -0.78 -2.49 -6.23
CA LEU A 110 -0.79 -3.78 -5.55
C LEU A 110 -0.08 -4.77 -6.49
N PHE A 111 1.00 -5.39 -6.03
CA PHE A 111 1.76 -6.35 -6.82
C PHE A 111 2.37 -7.46 -5.97
N ASP A 112 2.78 -8.53 -6.65
CA ASP A 112 3.46 -9.68 -6.06
C ASP A 112 4.89 -9.79 -6.64
N PRO A 113 5.95 -9.55 -5.85
CA PRO A 113 7.33 -9.64 -6.28
C PRO A 113 7.85 -11.09 -6.29
N ASP A 114 7.04 -12.05 -5.86
CA ASP A 114 7.43 -13.44 -5.64
C ASP A 114 6.89 -14.38 -6.72
N VAL A 115 6.40 -13.90 -7.87
CA VAL A 115 5.84 -14.77 -8.91
C VAL A 115 6.94 -15.38 -9.82
N PRO A 116 6.93 -16.69 -10.10
CA PRO A 116 6.02 -17.72 -9.57
C PRO A 116 6.31 -18.18 -8.14
N SER A 117 7.55 -18.04 -7.65
CA SER A 117 7.92 -18.25 -6.24
C SER A 117 8.97 -17.26 -5.75
N LYS A 118 9.04 -16.99 -4.44
CA LYS A 118 10.13 -16.17 -3.85
C LYS A 118 11.53 -16.70 -4.19
N ARG A 119 11.69 -18.03 -4.36
CA ARG A 119 12.97 -18.68 -4.71
C ARG A 119 13.35 -18.56 -6.18
N ASP A 120 12.36 -18.46 -7.06
CA ASP A 120 12.52 -18.28 -8.51
C ASP A 120 11.46 -17.27 -8.98
N PRO A 121 11.65 -15.97 -8.72
CA PRO A 121 10.64 -14.94 -9.00
C PRO A 121 10.77 -14.41 -10.43
N ARG A 122 10.93 -15.29 -11.43
CA ARG A 122 11.21 -14.94 -12.83
C ARG A 122 10.12 -14.14 -13.56
N LEU A 123 8.93 -14.01 -12.98
CA LEU A 123 7.81 -13.22 -13.52
C LEU A 123 7.49 -11.99 -12.65
N ARG A 124 8.35 -11.66 -11.69
CA ARG A 124 8.20 -10.48 -10.85
C ARG A 124 8.29 -9.18 -11.66
N GLU A 125 7.62 -8.12 -11.27
CA GLU A 125 6.50 -8.08 -10.32
C GLU A 125 5.21 -8.46 -11.06
N TYR A 126 4.32 -9.18 -10.40
CA TYR A 126 3.01 -9.48 -10.96
C TYR A 126 1.98 -8.46 -10.49
N ARG A 127 1.39 -7.72 -11.43
CA ARG A 127 0.55 -6.55 -11.16
C ARG A 127 -0.91 -6.94 -10.88
N HIS A 128 -1.30 -6.88 -9.62
CA HIS A 128 -2.66 -7.19 -9.16
C HIS A 128 -3.64 -6.03 -9.35
N TRP A 129 -3.23 -4.81 -9.01
CA TRP A 129 -4.09 -3.62 -9.12
C TRP A 129 -3.22 -2.37 -9.28
N THR A 130 -3.62 -1.44 -10.14
CA THR A 130 -2.96 -0.14 -10.22
C THR A 130 -3.99 0.93 -10.54
N VAL A 131 -4.03 1.95 -9.69
CA VAL A 131 -4.91 3.10 -9.85
C VAL A 131 -4.08 4.36 -9.65
N ALA A 132 -4.17 5.24 -10.63
CA ALA A 132 -3.50 6.54 -10.69
C ALA A 132 -4.53 7.67 -10.50
N ASN A 133 -4.07 8.92 -10.46
CA ASN A 133 -4.89 10.12 -10.41
C ASN A 133 -5.97 10.08 -9.31
N ILE A 134 -5.68 9.46 -8.17
CA ILE A 134 -6.62 9.32 -7.06
C ILE A 134 -6.68 10.66 -6.31
N PRO A 135 -7.81 11.38 -6.29
CA PRO A 135 -7.93 12.59 -5.49
C PRO A 135 -8.11 12.22 -4.01
N GLY A 136 -7.13 12.59 -3.17
CA GLY A 136 -7.09 12.18 -1.77
C GLY A 136 -7.06 10.65 -1.63
N THR A 137 -8.08 10.06 -1.01
CA THR A 137 -8.25 8.59 -0.88
C THR A 137 -9.41 8.04 -1.72
N ASN A 138 -10.02 8.85 -2.59
CA ASN A 138 -11.19 8.43 -3.36
C ASN A 138 -10.78 7.61 -4.61
N VAL A 139 -10.49 6.33 -4.39
CA VAL A 139 -10.00 5.40 -5.42
C VAL A 139 -11.01 5.22 -6.57
N GLU A 140 -12.31 5.34 -6.31
CA GLU A 140 -13.35 5.26 -7.34
C GLU A 140 -13.27 6.39 -8.36
N LYS A 141 -12.70 7.54 -7.97
CA LYS A 141 -12.43 8.68 -8.87
C LYS A 141 -11.06 8.62 -9.54
N GLY A 142 -10.25 7.61 -9.22
CA GLY A 142 -8.94 7.40 -9.84
C GLY A 142 -9.05 6.83 -11.26
N TYR A 143 -7.93 6.88 -11.98
CA TYR A 143 -7.74 6.28 -13.29
C TYR A 143 -7.17 4.86 -13.14
N VAL A 144 -7.91 3.83 -13.56
CA VAL A 144 -7.49 2.43 -13.42
C VAL A 144 -6.58 2.04 -14.58
N LEU A 145 -5.32 1.73 -14.27
CA LEU A 145 -4.33 1.23 -15.25
C LEU A 145 -4.31 -0.30 -15.34
N ALA A 146 -4.58 -0.97 -14.22
CA ALA A 146 -4.76 -2.41 -14.17
C ALA A 146 -5.88 -2.73 -13.20
N GLU A 147 -6.96 -3.35 -13.67
CA GLU A 147 -8.11 -3.74 -12.84
C GLU A 147 -7.69 -4.74 -11.77
N TYR A 148 -8.36 -4.68 -10.61
CA TYR A 148 -8.07 -5.53 -9.46
C TYR A 148 -8.24 -7.01 -9.79
N ILE A 149 -7.23 -7.79 -9.42
CA ILE A 149 -7.33 -9.24 -9.23
C ILE A 149 -6.79 -9.60 -7.84
N GLY A 150 -7.50 -10.52 -7.18
CA GLY A 150 -7.13 -11.06 -5.88
C GLY A 150 -5.90 -11.96 -5.93
N LEU A 151 -5.69 -12.69 -4.83
CA LEU A 151 -4.67 -13.74 -4.78
C LEU A 151 -4.90 -14.77 -5.89
N ILE A 152 -3.85 -15.08 -6.62
CA ILE A 152 -3.90 -16.03 -7.73
C ILE A 152 -3.93 -17.44 -7.13
N ARG A 153 -4.90 -18.26 -7.57
CA ARG A 153 -5.13 -19.63 -7.06
C ARG A 153 -4.02 -20.63 -7.37
N ASN A 154 -3.00 -20.25 -8.14
CA ASN A 154 -2.04 -21.16 -8.78
C ASN A 154 -0.68 -21.25 -8.12
N HIS A 155 -0.43 -20.57 -7.01
CA HIS A 155 0.80 -20.76 -6.26
C HIS A 155 0.62 -22.00 -5.39
N THR A 156 1.35 -23.06 -5.75
CA THR A 156 1.47 -24.34 -5.03
C THR A 156 1.28 -24.18 -3.52
N LYS A 157 0.53 -25.10 -2.90
CA LYS A 157 0.02 -25.12 -1.50
C LYS A 157 0.95 -24.58 -0.39
N ASP A 158 2.26 -24.47 -0.63
CA ASP A 158 3.28 -24.18 0.36
C ASP A 158 4.11 -22.91 0.08
N MET A 159 3.70 -22.04 -0.84
CA MET A 159 4.46 -20.81 -1.15
C MET A 159 3.79 -19.56 -0.60
N LEU A 160 4.55 -18.86 0.25
CA LEU A 160 4.19 -17.60 0.87
C LEU A 160 4.63 -16.45 -0.05
N HIS A 161 3.67 -15.77 -0.67
CA HIS A 161 3.92 -14.64 -1.56
C HIS A 161 3.69 -13.32 -0.83
N ARG A 162 4.48 -12.29 -1.12
CA ARG A 162 4.30 -10.94 -0.57
C ARG A 162 3.37 -10.14 -1.48
N ASN A 163 2.17 -9.83 -1.02
CA ASN A 163 1.26 -8.95 -1.75
C ASN A 163 1.41 -7.54 -1.23
N VAL A 164 2.04 -6.68 -2.02
CA VAL A 164 2.57 -5.39 -1.58
C VAL A 164 1.73 -4.25 -2.13
N PHE A 165 1.24 -3.39 -1.23
CA PHE A 165 0.75 -2.06 -1.56
C PHE A 165 1.90 -1.06 -1.46
N VAL A 166 2.16 -0.33 -2.55
CA VAL A 166 3.09 0.82 -2.57
C VAL A 166 2.35 2.04 -3.11
N LEU A 167 2.42 3.15 -2.40
CA LEU A 167 1.75 4.41 -2.74
C LEU A 167 2.76 5.52 -3.03
N TYR A 168 2.45 6.31 -4.04
CA TYR A 168 3.17 7.51 -4.45
C TYR A 168 2.25 8.72 -4.41
N LYS A 169 2.83 9.87 -4.06
CA LYS A 169 2.26 11.18 -4.40
C LYS A 169 2.64 11.50 -5.84
N GLN A 170 1.68 11.88 -6.68
CA GLN A 170 2.00 12.32 -8.03
C GLN A 170 2.45 13.79 -8.01
N PRO A 171 3.37 14.19 -8.90
CA PRO A 171 3.77 15.60 -9.03
C PRO A 171 2.64 16.48 -9.57
N GLU A 172 1.75 15.89 -10.36
CA GLU A 172 0.57 16.51 -10.98
C GLU A 172 -0.42 15.40 -11.37
N LYS A 173 -1.58 15.78 -11.91
CA LYS A 173 -2.46 14.82 -12.57
C LYS A 173 -1.78 14.34 -13.85
N LEU A 174 -1.61 13.03 -13.99
CA LEU A 174 -0.94 12.41 -15.13
C LEU A 174 -1.95 12.05 -16.22
N GLU A 175 -1.55 12.17 -17.47
CA GLU A 175 -2.30 11.62 -18.60
C GLU A 175 -1.69 10.27 -18.97
N PHE A 176 -2.55 9.29 -19.28
CA PHE A 176 -2.13 7.93 -19.63
C PHE A 176 -2.74 7.55 -20.97
N ASP A 177 -1.88 7.18 -21.92
CA ASP A 177 -2.29 6.61 -23.21
C ASP A 177 -2.34 5.07 -23.17
N ASP A 178 -2.02 4.48 -22.02
CA ASP A 178 -1.90 3.03 -21.84
C ASP A 178 -3.23 2.30 -21.98
N VAL A 179 -3.17 1.10 -22.58
CA VAL A 179 -4.30 0.18 -22.57
C VAL A 179 -4.50 -0.34 -21.15
N VAL A 180 -5.69 -0.10 -20.60
CA VAL A 180 -6.10 -0.63 -19.29
C VAL A 180 -6.01 -2.16 -19.28
N ILE A 181 -5.22 -2.73 -18.38
CA ILE A 181 -5.17 -4.18 -18.18
C ILE A 181 -6.45 -4.63 -17.50
N LYS A 182 -7.31 -5.32 -18.25
CA LYS A 182 -8.58 -5.86 -17.78
C LYS A 182 -8.39 -7.02 -16.80
N ARG A 183 -9.41 -7.27 -15.96
CA ARG A 183 -9.40 -8.35 -14.97
C ARG A 183 -9.18 -9.73 -15.62
N ASP A 184 -9.74 -9.94 -16.79
CA ASP A 184 -9.68 -11.17 -17.60
C ASP A 184 -8.55 -11.16 -18.65
N ALA A 185 -7.67 -10.15 -18.61
CA ALA A 185 -6.50 -10.11 -19.48
C ALA A 185 -5.61 -11.35 -19.30
N PRO A 186 -4.88 -11.78 -20.35
CA PRO A 186 -3.90 -12.85 -20.26
C PRO A 186 -2.95 -12.69 -19.07
N TYR A 187 -2.63 -13.82 -18.41
CA TYR A 187 -1.78 -13.85 -17.21
C TYR A 187 -0.45 -13.11 -17.39
N LEU A 188 0.19 -13.26 -18.56
CA LEU A 188 1.49 -12.66 -18.84
C LEU A 188 1.46 -11.14 -19.00
N ASP A 189 0.30 -10.54 -19.29
CA ASP A 189 0.18 -9.09 -19.45
C ASP A 189 0.43 -8.35 -18.11
N ARG A 190 0.29 -9.07 -16.99
CA ARG A 190 0.52 -8.55 -15.64
C ARG A 190 1.91 -8.87 -15.10
N ALA A 191 2.63 -9.78 -15.73
CA ALA A 191 3.94 -10.23 -15.29
C ALA A 191 5.04 -9.23 -15.71
N CYS A 192 6.24 -9.40 -15.13
CA CYS A 192 7.42 -8.61 -15.48
C CYS A 192 7.22 -7.08 -15.32
N PHE A 193 6.28 -6.67 -14.47
CA PHE A 193 6.09 -5.27 -14.13
C PHE A 193 7.23 -4.77 -13.23
N SER A 194 7.51 -3.48 -13.27
CA SER A 194 8.47 -2.83 -12.36
C SER A 194 7.86 -1.55 -11.83
N HIS A 195 7.38 -1.55 -10.58
CA HIS A 195 6.85 -0.35 -9.95
C HIS A 195 7.91 0.76 -9.81
N LYS A 196 9.17 0.39 -9.53
CA LYS A 196 10.31 1.32 -9.55
C LYS A 196 10.58 1.92 -10.94
N GLY A 197 10.49 1.08 -11.99
CA GLY A 197 10.60 1.53 -13.38
C GLY A 197 9.52 2.54 -13.73
N PHE A 198 8.27 2.20 -13.40
CA PHE A 198 7.10 3.06 -13.58
C PHE A 198 7.24 4.39 -12.82
N ALA A 199 7.66 4.34 -11.55
CA ALA A 199 7.88 5.55 -10.74
C ALA A 199 8.93 6.49 -11.34
N ARG A 200 10.00 5.94 -11.94
CA ARG A 200 11.04 6.73 -12.61
C ARG A 200 10.53 7.36 -13.91
N GLU A 201 9.78 6.61 -14.71
CA GLU A 201 9.20 7.08 -15.97
C GLU A 201 8.23 8.25 -15.75
N HIS A 202 7.37 8.14 -14.74
CA HIS A 202 6.36 9.15 -14.43
C HIS A 202 6.81 10.18 -13.36
N ARG A 203 8.10 10.18 -12.98
CA ARG A 203 8.68 11.11 -11.99
C ARG A 203 7.93 11.15 -10.66
N LEU A 204 7.47 9.99 -10.19
CA LEU A 204 6.71 9.86 -8.94
C LEU A 204 7.55 10.06 -7.67
N GLY A 205 8.88 10.08 -7.81
CA GLY A 205 9.78 10.15 -6.67
C GLY A 205 9.75 8.87 -5.83
N LYS A 206 9.78 9.03 -4.51
CA LYS A 206 9.85 7.92 -3.55
C LYS A 206 8.46 7.51 -3.07
N PRO A 207 8.24 6.23 -2.74
CA PRO A 207 7.01 5.81 -2.09
C PRO A 207 6.76 6.57 -0.78
N ILE A 208 5.51 6.96 -0.55
CA ILE A 208 5.10 7.67 0.67
C ILE A 208 4.40 6.74 1.67
N ALA A 209 3.87 5.60 1.21
CA ALA A 209 3.28 4.62 2.10
C ALA A 209 3.46 3.19 1.58
N VAL A 210 3.56 2.23 2.51
CA VAL A 210 3.62 0.81 2.21
C VAL A 210 2.81 0.00 3.21
N ASN A 211 2.29 -1.14 2.77
CA ASN A 211 1.85 -2.23 3.62
C ASN A 211 1.82 -3.51 2.78
N PHE A 212 1.77 -4.68 3.42
CA PHE A 212 1.71 -5.95 2.69
C PHE A 212 1.09 -7.06 3.52
N PHE A 213 0.67 -8.11 2.83
CA PHE A 213 0.15 -9.34 3.41
C PHE A 213 0.64 -10.56 2.63
N HIS A 214 0.32 -11.75 3.13
CA HIS A 214 0.62 -13.03 2.48
C HIS A 214 -0.61 -13.81 2.09
#